data_AF-A0A0J6WJB5-F1
#
_entry.id   AF-A0A0J6WJB5-F1
#
_cell.length_a   1.000
_cell.length_b   1.000
_cell.length_c   1.000
_cell.angle_alpha   90.00
_cell.angle_beta   90.00
_cell.angle_gamma   90.00
#
_symmetry.space_group_name_H-M   'P 1'
#
loop_
_entity.id
_entity.type
_entity.pdbx_description
1 polymer ?
#
loop_
_entity_poly.entity_id
_entity_poly.type
_entity_poly.pdbx_seq_one_letter_code
_entity_poly.pdbx_strand_id
1 'polypeptide(L)'
;MTDHPRQLDRIAEKNGWTVTPGCSAFHGGQRPNGDQIVAYERFATQILVEWTPQGGAASVVKNPHNANEIRTQGAVGLLDVQTWLQEPL
;
A
#
# COMPACT_ATOMS: atom_id res chain seq x y z
N MET A 1 10.08 -5.40 16.51
CA MET A 1 9.38 -4.11 16.54
C MET A 1 7.91 -4.44 16.54
N THR A 2 7.16 -4.00 17.55
CA THR A 2 5.72 -4.20 17.64
C THR A 2 5.05 -3.50 16.46
N ASP A 3 4.50 -4.29 15.55
CA ASP A 3 3.68 -3.85 14.41
C ASP A 3 2.43 -3.15 14.95
N HIS A 4 2.55 -1.86 15.25
CA HIS A 4 1.36 -1.04 15.34
C HIS A 4 0.80 -0.93 13.93
N PRO A 5 -0.44 -1.40 13.68
CA PRO A 5 -1.03 -1.34 12.36
C PRO A 5 -1.03 0.11 11.89
N ARG A 6 -0.54 0.35 10.68
CA ARG A 6 -0.44 1.69 10.12
C ARG A 6 -1.86 2.26 10.04
N GLN A 7 -1.99 3.59 10.14
CA GLN A 7 -3.31 4.22 10.01
C GLN A 7 -4.01 3.82 8.70
N LEU A 8 -3.25 3.65 7.61
CA LEU A 8 -3.76 3.17 6.33
C LEU A 8 -4.29 1.73 6.39
N ASP A 9 -3.69 0.85 7.18
CA ASP A 9 -4.16 -0.54 7.34
C ASP A 9 -5.56 -0.56 7.97
N ARG A 10 -5.79 0.29 8.98
CA ARG A 10 -7.12 0.43 9.60
C ARG A 10 -8.16 1.01 8.64
N ILE A 11 -7.76 1.97 7.80
CA ILE A 11 -8.64 2.55 6.78
C ILE A 11 -8.97 1.50 5.72
N ALA A 12 -7.99 0.73 5.28
CA ALA A 12 -8.15 -0.36 4.33
C ALA A 12 -9.17 -1.37 4.83
N GLU A 13 -8.95 -1.94 6.03
CA GLU A 13 -9.84 -2.93 6.64
C GLU A 13 -11.27 -2.40 6.82
N LYS A 14 -11.41 -1.17 7.33
CA LYS A 14 -12.73 -0.52 7.51
C LYS A 14 -13.51 -0.40 6.20
N ASN A 15 -12.81 -0.22 5.08
CA ASN A 15 -13.41 -0.06 3.75
C ASN A 15 -13.39 -1.35 2.93
N GLY A 16 -13.15 -2.50 3.57
CA GLY A 16 -13.24 -3.81 2.92
C GLY A 16 -12.08 -4.15 1.98
N TRP A 17 -10.92 -3.53 2.18
CA TRP A 17 -9.68 -3.94 1.55
C TRP A 17 -8.98 -5.02 2.37
N THR A 18 -8.31 -5.93 1.68
CA THR A 18 -7.39 -6.90 2.28
C THR A 18 -5.98 -6.30 2.31
N VAL A 19 -5.29 -6.39 3.44
CA VAL A 19 -3.92 -5.88 3.61
C VAL A 19 -2.96 -7.07 3.58
N THR A 20 -2.02 -7.07 2.63
CA THR A 20 -0.94 -8.05 2.55
C THR A 20 0.38 -7.39 2.99
N PRO A 21 0.91 -7.76 4.16
CA PRO A 21 2.09 -7.10 4.73
C PRO A 21 3.36 -7.46 3.94
N GLY A 22 4.40 -6.63 4.09
CA GLY A 22 5.68 -6.79 3.38
C GLY A 22 6.53 -8.01 3.78
N CYS A 23 6.07 -8.83 4.72
CA CYS A 23 6.65 -10.14 5.03
C CYS A 23 5.98 -11.30 4.26
N SER A 24 4.96 -11.03 3.45
CA SER A 24 4.34 -12.02 2.56
C SER A 24 5.24 -12.31 1.36
N ALA A 25 5.34 -13.57 0.94
CA ALA A 25 5.96 -13.97 -0.33
C ALA A 25 5.10 -13.61 -1.56
N PHE A 26 3.85 -13.19 -1.32
CA PHE A 26 2.88 -12.83 -2.35
C PHE A 26 2.61 -11.33 -2.29
N HIS A 27 2.93 -10.62 -3.38
CA HIS A 27 2.62 -9.20 -3.67
C HIS A 27 3.16 -8.14 -2.69
N GLY A 28 3.55 -8.54 -1.48
CA GLY A 28 4.42 -7.80 -0.57
C GLY A 28 5.85 -8.31 -0.62
N GLY A 29 6.76 -7.60 0.05
CA GLY A 29 8.15 -8.03 0.17
C GLY A 29 9.02 -7.00 0.88
N GLN A 30 10.08 -7.47 1.52
CA GLN A 30 11.11 -6.59 2.07
C GLN A 30 12.26 -6.47 1.07
N ARG A 31 12.63 -5.23 0.74
CA ARG A 31 13.76 -4.90 -0.11
C ARG A 31 15.08 -5.03 0.68
N PRO A 32 16.23 -5.25 -0.01
CA PRO A 32 17.54 -5.29 0.66
C PRO A 32 17.92 -4.00 1.42
N ASN A 33 17.37 -2.85 1.03
CA ASN A 33 17.58 -1.56 1.71
C ASN A 33 16.70 -1.38 2.96
N GLY A 34 15.86 -2.37 3.30
CA GLY A 34 14.96 -2.33 4.45
C GLY A 34 13.55 -1.83 4.15
N ASP A 35 13.27 -1.36 2.92
CA ASP A 35 11.93 -0.94 2.54
C ASP A 35 10.95 -2.12 2.54
N GLN A 36 9.67 -1.86 2.82
CA GLN A 36 8.62 -2.88 2.87
C GLN A 36 7.51 -2.54 1.88
N ILE A 37 7.22 -3.45 0.96
CA ILE A 37 6.07 -3.35 0.06
C ILE A 37 4.85 -3.93 0.77
N VAL A 38 3.84 -3.11 1.02
CA VAL A 38 2.52 -3.52 1.50
C VAL A 38 1.55 -3.45 0.34
N ALA A 39 0.78 -4.51 0.13
CA ALA A 39 -0.29 -4.52 -0.86
C ALA A 39 -1.65 -4.32 -0.18
N TYR A 40 -2.52 -3.52 -0.80
CA TYR A 40 -3.92 -3.35 -0.45
C TYR A 40 -4.75 -3.83 -1.63
N GLU A 41 -5.62 -4.81 -1.42
CA GLU A 41 -6.36 -5.48 -2.49
C GLU A 41 -7.87 -5.44 -2.23
N ARG A 42 -8.65 -5.06 -3.24
CA ARG A 42 -10.12 -5.05 -3.18
C ARG A 42 -10.70 -5.26 -4.58
N PHE A 43 -11.43 -6.36 -4.75
CA PHE A 43 -11.92 -6.84 -6.05
C PHE A 43 -10.79 -6.91 -7.09
N ALA A 44 -10.92 -6.19 -8.21
CA ALA A 44 -9.92 -6.11 -9.27
C ALA A 44 -8.89 -4.98 -9.07
N THR A 45 -8.92 -4.28 -7.92
CA THR A 45 -8.01 -3.16 -7.62
C THR A 45 -6.92 -3.60 -6.67
N GLN A 46 -5.68 -3.24 -6.98
CA GLN A 46 -4.51 -3.45 -6.12
C GLN A 46 -3.76 -2.14 -5.95
N ILE A 47 -3.34 -1.83 -4.73
CA ILE A 47 -2.46 -0.70 -4.42
C ILE A 47 -1.22 -1.25 -3.74
N LEU A 48 -0.03 -0.95 -4.27
CA LEU A 48 1.25 -1.28 -3.67
C LEU A 48 1.86 -0.03 -3.05
N VAL A 49 2.28 -0.11 -1.80
CA VAL A 49 2.99 0.97 -1.11
C VAL A 49 4.33 0.46 -0.62
N GLU A 50 5.40 1.04 -1.11
CA GLU A 50 6.76 0.78 -0.63
C GLU A 50 7.09 1.76 0.50
N TRP A 51 7.15 1.22 1.71
CA TRP A 51 7.43 1.95 2.94
C TRP A 51 8.91 1.96 3.24
N THR A 52 9.45 3.15 3.47
CA THR A 52 10.80 3.33 4.01
C THR A 52 10.87 2.92 5.49
N PRO A 53 12.05 2.55 6.01
CA PRO A 53 12.24 2.28 7.44
C PRO A 53 11.82 3.44 8.35
N GLN A 54 11.81 4.68 7.84
CA GLN A 54 11.42 5.89 8.57
C GLN A 54 9.90 6.11 8.59
N GLY A 55 9.11 5.26 7.92
CA GLY A 55 7.65 5.34 7.92
C GLY A 55 7.05 6.26 6.85
N GLY A 56 7.84 6.73 5.88
CA GLY A 56 7.34 7.41 4.67
C GLY A 56 7.13 6.45 3.49
N ALA A 57 6.37 6.84 2.48
CA ALA A 57 6.26 6.10 1.22
C ALA A 57 7.37 6.50 0.23
N ALA A 58 8.20 5.53 -0.17
CA ALA A 58 9.15 5.67 -1.27
C ALA A 58 8.41 5.66 -2.62
N SER A 59 7.49 4.71 -2.80
CA SER A 59 6.68 4.59 -4.00
C SER A 59 5.27 4.06 -3.70
N VAL A 60 4.32 4.47 -4.53
CA VAL A 60 2.92 4.08 -4.48
C VAL A 60 2.46 3.76 -5.89
N VAL A 61 1.78 2.62 -6.07
CA VAL A 61 1.26 2.20 -7.36
C VAL A 61 -0.17 1.67 -7.20
N LYS A 62 -1.15 2.21 -7.95
CA LYS A 62 -2.50 1.63 -8.10
C LYS A 62 -2.58 0.87 -9.42
N ASN A 63 -3.23 -0.29 -9.39
CA ASN A 63 -3.44 -1.20 -10.52
C ASN A 63 -2.15 -1.51 -11.29
N PRO A 64 -1.10 -2.02 -10.61
CA PRO A 64 0.14 -2.36 -11.28
C PRO A 64 -0.10 -3.30 -12.46
N HIS A 65 0.61 -3.07 -13.57
CA HIS A 65 0.54 -3.84 -14.81
C HIS A 65 -0.79 -3.77 -15.58
N ASN A 66 -1.70 -2.89 -15.20
CA ASN A 66 -2.95 -2.64 -15.94
C ASN A 66 -2.89 -1.35 -16.76
N ALA A 67 -3.80 -1.19 -17.73
CA ALA A 67 -3.85 0.00 -18.59
C ALA A 67 -4.18 1.31 -17.82
N ASN A 68 -4.76 1.20 -16.63
CA ASN A 68 -5.09 2.31 -15.73
C ASN A 68 -4.13 2.39 -14.52
N GLU A 69 -2.89 1.93 -14.67
CA GLU A 69 -1.87 2.03 -13.64
C GLU A 69 -1.58 3.50 -13.29
N ILE A 70 -1.53 3.82 -12.00
CA ILE A 70 -1.18 5.16 -11.50
C ILE A 70 0.01 5.01 -10.56
N ARG A 71 1.05 5.84 -10.75
CA ARG A 71 2.26 5.86 -9.91
C ARG A 71 2.46 7.21 -9.25
N THR A 72 2.64 7.20 -7.94
CA THR A 72 2.93 8.41 -7.14
C THR A 72 4.00 8.10 -6.09
N GLN A 73 4.55 9.13 -5.44
CA GLN A 73 5.70 9.00 -4.54
C GLN A 73 5.59 9.99 -3.37
N GLY A 74 6.32 9.71 -2.29
CA GLY A 74 6.46 10.61 -1.16
C GLY A 74 5.15 10.90 -0.43
N ALA A 75 5.07 12.09 0.19
CA ALA A 75 3.91 12.50 0.99
C ALA A 75 2.60 12.59 0.18
N VAL A 76 2.69 13.00 -1.08
CA VAL A 76 1.52 13.05 -2.00
C VAL A 76 0.96 11.64 -2.20
N GLY A 77 1.83 10.65 -2.41
CA GLY A 77 1.38 9.27 -2.58
C GLY A 77 0.63 8.71 -1.38
N LEU A 78 0.98 9.11 -0.14
CA LEU A 78 0.23 8.69 1.04
C LEU A 78 -1.19 9.27 1.10
N LEU A 79 -1.39 10.50 0.62
CA LEU A 79 -2.71 11.11 0.51
C LEU A 79 -3.55 10.41 -0.57
N ASP A 80 -2.92 10.03 -1.69
CA ASP A 80 -3.59 9.28 -2.75
C ASP A 80 -4.03 7.90 -2.26
N VAL A 81 -3.16 7.16 -1.57
CA VAL A 81 -3.51 5.86 -0.97
C VAL A 81 -4.69 6.02 -0.02
N GLN A 82 -4.63 7.00 0.88
CA GLN A 82 -5.73 7.27 1.80
C GLN A 82 -7.04 7.54 1.07
N THR A 83 -6.99 8.29 -0.03
CA THR A 83 -8.16 8.59 -0.86
C THR A 83 -8.70 7.33 -1.54
N TRP A 84 -7.85 6.56 -2.21
CA TRP A 84 -8.23 5.33 -2.91
C TRP A 84 -8.80 4.27 -1.98
N LEU A 85 -8.21 4.10 -0.79
CA LEU A 85 -8.72 3.15 0.21
C LEU A 85 -10.14 3.48 0.70
N GLN A 86 -10.56 4.74 0.56
CA GLN A 86 -11.90 5.22 0.93
C GLN A 86 -12.86 5.34 -0.25
N GLU A 87 -12.41 5.06 -1.48
CA GLU A 87 -13.28 5.14 -2.66
C GLU A 87 -14.48 4.19 -2.51
N PRO A 88 -15.72 4.70 -2.73
CA PRO A 88 -16.89 3.84 -2.85
C PRO A 88 -16.74 2.95 -4.09
N LEU A 89 -17.36 1.76 -4.02
CA LEU A 89 -17.42 0.83 -5.15
C LEU A 89 -18.37 1.34 -6.24
#